data_AF-A0A951B914-F1
#
_entry.id   AF-A0A951B914-F1
#
_cell.length_a   1.000
_cell.length_b   1.000
_cell.length_c   1.000
_cell.angle_alpha   90.00
_cell.angle_beta   90.00
_cell.angle_gamma   90.00
#
_symmetry.space_group_name_H-M   'P 1'
#
loop_
_entity.id
_entity.type
_entity.pdbx_description
1 polymer ?
#
loop_
_entity_poly.entity_id
_entity_poly.type
_entity_poly.pdbx_seq_one_letter_code
_entity_poly.pdbx_strand_id
1 'polypeptide(L)' 'MKFDEATWSAINLLRQERRRSFQQLADEAFRDLLEKHHKAVGLKAQLQESLAEEGIPRPRRRPPKAAND' A
#
# COMPACT_ATOMS: atom_id res chain seq x y z
N MET A 1 -0.75 -20.65 8.25
CA MET A 1 -0.08 -20.64 6.93
C MET A 1 1.38 -20.99 7.15
N LYS A 2 1.95 -21.87 6.33
CA LYS A 2 3.37 -22.24 6.39
C LYS A 2 3.94 -22.11 4.98
N PHE A 3 5.04 -21.36 4.83
CA PHE A 3 5.80 -21.34 3.59
C PHE A 3 6.54 -22.66 3.45
N ASP A 4 6.68 -23.16 2.22
CA ASP A 4 7.64 -24.23 1.95
C ASP A 4 9.08 -23.72 2.08
N GLU A 5 10.03 -24.65 2.23
CA GLU A 5 11.43 -24.33 2.49
C GLU A 5 12.10 -23.56 1.35
N ALA A 6 11.72 -23.85 0.10
CA ALA A 6 12.27 -23.17 -1.07
C ALA A 6 11.81 -21.71 -1.11
N THR A 7 10.52 -21.47 -0.86
CA THR A 7 9.94 -20.13 -0.74
C THR A 7 10.60 -19.35 0.40
N TRP A 8 10.80 -19.97 1.56
CA TRP A 8 11.45 -19.31 2.70
C TRP A 8 12.92 -18.95 2.42
N SER A 9 13.64 -19.84 1.74
CA SER A 9 15.02 -19.59 1.30
C SER A 9 15.12 -18.40 0.35
N ALA A 10 14.23 -18.33 -0.65
CA ALA A 10 14.17 -17.22 -1.60
C ALA A 10 13.85 -15.88 -0.92
N ILE A 11 12.90 -15.87 0.03
CA ILE A 11 12.58 -14.67 0.82
C ILE A 11 13.80 -14.22 1.63
N ASN A 12 14.54 -15.13 2.26
CA ASN A 12 15.73 -14.77 3.02
C ASN A 12 16.85 -14.23 2.16
N LEU A 13 17.06 -14.78 0.96
CA LEU A 13 18.01 -14.23 -0.01
C LEU A 13 17.62 -12.79 -0.39
N LEU A 14 16.35 -12.56 -0.74
CA LEU A 14 15.85 -11.23 -1.10
C LEU A 14 16.02 -10.22 0.05
N ARG A 15 15.79 -10.64 1.30
CA ARG A 15 16.03 -9.80 2.48
C ARG A 15 17.48 -9.34 2.58
N GLN A 16 18.43 -10.25 2.33
CA GLN A 16 19.85 -9.94 2.38
C GLN A 16 20.26 -9.01 1.24
N GLU A 17 19.83 -9.30 0.01
CA GLU A 17 20.09 -8.48 -1.18
C GLU A 17 19.57 -7.05 -1.03
N ARG A 18 18.34 -6.90 -0.53
CA ARG A 18 17.67 -5.60 -0.38
C ARG A 18 18.02 -4.90 0.93
N ARG A 19 18.72 -5.58 1.86
CA ARG A 19 18.95 -5.14 3.25
C ARG A 19 17.65 -4.69 3.94
N ARG A 20 16.58 -5.47 3.77
CA ARG A 20 15.25 -5.19 4.35
C ARG A 20 14.84 -6.29 5.34
N SER A 21 14.03 -5.91 6.32
CA SER A 21 13.39 -6.89 7.20
C SER A 21 12.31 -7.67 6.44
N PHE A 22 11.94 -8.84 6.96
CA PHE A 22 10.81 -9.60 6.42
C PHE A 22 9.52 -8.78 6.44
N GLN A 23 9.27 -8.05 7.54
CA GLN A 23 8.08 -7.20 7.68
C GLN A 23 8.02 -6.13 6.58
N GLN A 24 9.13 -5.47 6.28
CA GLN A 24 9.17 -4.44 5.23
C GLN A 24 8.87 -5.01 3.84
N LEU A 25 9.38 -6.20 3.53
CA LEU A 25 9.05 -6.88 2.26
C LEU A 25 7.58 -7.33 2.23
N ALA A 26 7.05 -7.79 3.36
CA ALA A 26 5.64 -8.17 3.46
C ALA A 26 4.72 -6.96 3.29
N ASP A 27 5.01 -5.85 3.97
CA ASP A 27 4.23 -4.61 3.86
C ASP A 27 4.21 -4.08 2.42
N GLU A 28 5.36 -4.13 1.73
CA GLU A 28 5.48 -3.77 0.32
C GLU A 28 4.66 -4.72 -0.57
N ALA A 29 4.85 -6.04 -0.43
CA ALA A 29 4.13 -7.02 -1.21
C ALA A 29 2.61 -6.93 -1.00
N PHE A 30 2.14 -6.71 0.23
CA PHE A 30 0.71 -6.55 0.52
C PHE A 30 0.15 -5.25 -0.01
N ARG A 31 0.89 -4.13 0.11
CA ARG A 31 0.47 -2.86 -0.49
C ARG A 31 0.30 -3.01 -2.00
N ASP A 32 1.32 -3.56 -2.68
CA ASP A 32 1.32 -3.71 -4.12
C ASP A 32 0.21 -4.68 -4.58
N LEU A 33 -0.03 -5.76 -3.83
CA LEU A 33 -1.15 -6.68 -4.05
C LEU A 33 -2.50 -5.98 -3.92
N LEU A 34 -2.73 -5.27 -2.82
CA LEU A 34 -4.02 -4.61 -2.56
C LEU A 34 -4.27 -3.46 -3.54
N GLU A 35 -3.23 -2.70 -3.90
CA GLU A 35 -3.31 -1.66 -4.93
C GLU A 35 -3.71 -2.24 -6.29
N LYS A 36 -3.10 -3.36 -6.70
CA LYS A 36 -3.45 -4.08 -7.94
C LYS A 36 -4.91 -4.54 -7.97
N HIS A 37 -5.50 -4.83 -6.81
CA HIS A 37 -6.89 -5.25 -6.68
C HIS A 37 -7.84 -4.12 -6.27
N HIS A 38 -7.38 -2.86 -6.32
CA HIS A 38 -8.14 -1.66 -5.93
C HIS A 38 -8.75 -1.75 -4.52
N LYS A 39 -8.07 -2.45 -3.60
CA LYS A 39 -8.47 -2.53 -2.20
C LYS A 39 -7.78 -1.42 -1.41
N ALA A 40 -8.54 -0.77 -0.54
CA ALA A 40 -7.99 0.25 0.34
C ALA A 40 -6.87 -0.30 1.24
N VAL A 41 -5.69 0.30 1.16
CA VAL A 41 -4.54 -0.04 2.03
C VAL A 41 -4.44 0.95 3.19
N GLY A 42 -4.64 0.45 4.41
CA GLY A 42 -4.50 1.21 5.65
C GLY A 42 -5.69 2.11 6.00
N LEU A 43 -5.68 2.63 7.23
CA LEU A 43 -6.81 3.34 7.84
C LEU A 43 -7.34 4.50 6.98
N LYS A 44 -6.45 5.32 6.43
CA LYS A 44 -6.85 6.47 5.59
C LYS A 44 -7.57 6.03 4.31
N ALA A 45 -7.10 4.96 3.67
CA ALA A 45 -7.74 4.46 2.46
C ALA A 45 -9.09 3.82 2.80
N GLN A 46 -9.18 3.09 3.92
CA GLN A 46 -10.43 2.50 4.40
C GLN A 46 -11.46 3.58 4.71
N LEU A 47 -11.08 4.66 5.41
CA LEU A 47 -11.97 5.81 5.62
C LEU A 47 -12.44 6.42 4.29
N GLN A 48 -11.56 6.55 3.29
CA GLN A 48 -11.96 7.07 1.98
C GLN A 48 -12.92 6.14 1.23
N GLU A 49 -12.80 4.83 1.41
CA GLU A 49 -13.71 3.83 0.85
C GLU A 49 -15.07 3.93 1.55
N SER A 50 -15.12 3.96 2.88
CA SER A 50 -16.38 4.14 3.63
C SER A 50 -17.09 5.46 3.30
N LEU A 51 -16.35 6.56 3.20
CA LEU A 51 -16.91 7.85 2.76
C LEU A 51 -17.46 7.77 1.32
N ALA A 52 -16.82 7.02 0.43
CA ALA A 52 -17.31 6.81 -0.92
C ALA A 52 -18.57 5.92 -0.96
N GLU A 53 -18.64 4.87 -0.14
CA GLU A 53 -19.84 4.04 0.05
C GLU A 53 -21.02 4.85 0.60
N GLU A 54 -20.76 5.80 1.50
CA GLU A 54 -21.76 6.75 2.01
C GLU A 54 -22.10 7.89 1.04
N GLY A 55 -21.53 7.90 -0.17
CA GLY A 55 -21.79 8.92 -1.19
C GLY A 55 -21.18 10.29 -0.88
N ILE A 56 -20.25 10.38 0.08
CA ILE A 56 -19.56 11.61 0.46
C ILE A 56 -18.42 11.87 -0.55
N PRO A 57 -18.45 12.98 -1.31
CA PRO A 57 -17.46 13.25 -2.34
C PRO A 57 -16.08 13.52 -1.73
N ARG A 58 -15.02 12.96 -2.35
CA ARG A 58 -13.63 13.23 -1.93
C ARG A 58 -13.35 14.73 -2.01
N PRO A 59 -12.66 15.32 -1.01
CA PRO A 59 -12.31 16.74 -1.05
C PRO A 59 -11.45 17.01 -2.28
N ARG A 60 -11.93 17.85 -3.19
CA ARG A 60 -11.17 18.27 -4.37
C ARG A 60 -9.89 18.95 -3.92
N ARG A 61 -8.74 18.46 -4.39
CA ARG A 61 -7.47 19.19 -4.25
C ARG A 61 -7.68 20.59 -4.84
N ARG A 62 -7.55 21.62 -4.00
CA ARG A 62 -7.61 23.00 -4.48
C ARG A 62 -6.44 23.19 -5.46
N PRO A 63 -6.67 23.76 -6.65
CA PRO A 63 -5.57 24.10 -7.54
C PRO A 63 -4.61 25.06 -6.83
N PRO A 64 -3.30 24.97 -7.08
CA PRO A 64 -2.35 25.91 -6.53
C PRO A 64 -2.76 27.33 -6.92
N LYS A 65 -2.82 28.22 -5.93
CA LYS A 65 -3.13 29.64 -6.13
C LYS A 65 -2.08 30.19 -7.09
N ALA A 66 -2.49 30.61 -8.28
CA ALA A 66 -1.61 31.31 -9.21
C ALA A 66 -0.96 32.48 -8.47
N ALA A 67 0.36 32.50 -8.43
CA ALA A 67 1.12 33.65 -7.99
C ALA A 67 0.82 34.76 -9.01
N ASN A 68 0.18 35.85 -8.57
CA ASN A 68 0.09 37.05 -9.38
C ASN A 68 1.44 37.75 -9.32
N ASP A 69 1.96 38.11 -10.49
CA ASP A 69 3.04 39.07 -10.75
C ASP A 69 2.80 40.44 -10.08
#